data_AF-A0AAP9A5R0-F1
#
_entry.id   AF-A0AAP9A5R0-F1
#
_cell.length_a   1.000
_cell.length_b   1.000
_cell.length_c   1.000
_cell.angle_alpha   90.00
_cell.angle_beta   90.00
_cell.angle_gamma   90.00
#
_symmetry.space_group_name_H-M   'P 1'
#
loop_
_entity.id
_entity.type
_entity.pdbx_description
1 polymer ?
#
loop_
_entity_poly.entity_id
_entity_poly.type
_entity_poly.pdbx_seq_one_letter_code
_entity_poly.pdbx_strand_id
1 'polypeptide(L)'
;MKKIAVFADVQNLYYTVRQAYGCHFNYAALWADISSRGQIVEAYAYAIDRGDSKQQQFQQILRNLGFTVKLKPYIQRSDGSAKGDWDVGITIDIMDAADHVDEIVLASGDGDFDMLLDRIIHKHGVDAVAYGVPGLTANSLIRAASRYVPIEGALLLK
;
A
#
# COMPACT_ATOMS: atom_id res chain seq x y z
N MET A 1 20.41 -7.57 -8.44
CA MET A 1 19.65 -6.47 -7.84
C MET A 1 18.34 -7.06 -7.33
N LYS A 2 17.94 -6.77 -6.08
CA LYS A 2 16.71 -7.33 -5.47
C LYS A 2 15.49 -6.88 -6.29
N LYS A 3 14.60 -7.78 -6.69
CA LYS A 3 13.32 -7.45 -7.34
C LYS A 3 12.26 -7.18 -6.29
N ILE A 4 11.57 -6.06 -6.41
CA ILE A 4 10.61 -5.57 -5.42
C ILE A 4 9.27 -5.32 -6.11
N ALA A 5 8.18 -5.83 -5.53
CA ALA A 5 6.82 -5.43 -5.90
C ALA A 5 6.18 -4.59 -4.80
N VAL A 6 5.51 -3.50 -5.18
CA VAL A 6 4.96 -2.50 -4.25
C VAL A 6 3.43 -2.43 -4.36
N PHE A 7 2.75 -2.48 -3.23
CA PHE A 7 1.30 -2.51 -3.12
C PHE A 7 0.85 -1.42 -2.15
N ALA A 8 0.28 -0.34 -2.67
CA ALA A 8 -0.14 0.81 -1.87
C ALA A 8 -1.66 0.88 -1.73
N ASP A 9 -2.15 0.68 -0.51
CA ASP A 9 -3.54 0.92 -0.14
C ASP A 9 -3.75 2.43 0.05
N VAL A 10 -4.21 3.09 -1.01
CA VAL A 10 -4.34 4.55 -1.02
C VAL A 10 -5.34 5.03 0.02
N GLN A 11 -6.40 4.27 0.29
CA GLN A 11 -7.41 4.67 1.26
C GLN A 11 -6.87 4.56 2.68
N ASN A 12 -6.26 3.43 3.04
CA ASN A 12 -5.67 3.25 4.36
C ASN A 12 -4.58 4.30 4.62
N LEU A 13 -3.67 4.53 3.66
CA LEU A 13 -2.65 5.58 3.76
C LEU A 13 -3.26 6.98 3.92
N TYR A 14 -4.29 7.31 3.15
CA TYR A 14 -4.95 8.61 3.23
C TYR A 14 -5.56 8.85 4.62
N TYR A 15 -6.38 7.92 5.10
CA TYR A 15 -7.10 8.11 6.36
C TYR A 15 -6.17 8.09 7.58
N THR A 16 -5.23 7.14 7.63
CA THR A 16 -4.31 7.02 8.77
C THR A 16 -3.36 8.21 8.86
N VAL A 17 -2.77 8.67 7.75
CA VAL A 17 -1.88 9.84 7.75
C VAL A 17 -2.66 11.12 8.09
N ARG A 18 -3.87 11.29 7.55
CA ARG A 18 -4.74 12.43 7.90
C ARG A 18 -5.07 12.45 9.39
N GLN A 19 -5.40 11.30 9.97
CA GLN A 19 -5.75 11.19 11.38
C GLN A 19 -4.57 11.47 12.30
N ALA A 20 -3.40 10.89 12.02
CA ALA A 20 -2.23 11.02 12.90
C ALA A 20 -1.49 12.35 12.74
N TYR A 21 -1.43 12.90 11.53
CA TYR A 21 -0.52 14.00 11.20
C TYR A 21 -1.20 15.22 10.56
N GLY A 22 -2.48 15.14 10.18
CA GLY A 22 -3.22 16.22 9.55
C GLY A 22 -2.74 16.57 8.12
N CYS A 23 -1.78 15.83 7.56
CA CYS A 23 -1.13 16.12 6.29
C CYS A 23 -1.36 15.01 5.25
N HIS A 24 -0.54 14.98 4.18
CA HIS A 24 -0.64 13.98 3.11
C HIS A 24 0.56 13.03 3.09
N PHE A 25 0.36 11.81 2.61
CA PHE A 25 1.42 10.84 2.40
C PHE A 25 2.31 11.22 1.20
N ASN A 26 3.63 11.06 1.33
CA ASN A 26 4.60 11.36 0.30
C ASN A 26 4.99 10.11 -0.51
N TYR A 27 4.23 9.82 -1.58
CA TYR A 27 4.49 8.69 -2.46
C TYR A 27 5.87 8.76 -3.14
N ALA A 28 6.38 9.95 -3.45
CA ALA A 28 7.69 10.10 -4.07
C ALA A 28 8.82 9.70 -3.10
N ALA A 29 8.69 10.04 -1.83
CA ALA A 29 9.63 9.59 -0.80
C ALA A 29 9.56 8.07 -0.58
N LEU A 30 8.36 7.47 -0.59
CA LEU A 30 8.21 6.02 -0.56
C LEU A 30 8.94 5.36 -1.74
N TRP A 31 8.71 5.86 -2.96
CA TRP A 31 9.35 5.33 -4.16
C TRP A 31 10.88 5.43 -4.10
N ALA A 32 11.40 6.57 -3.65
CA ALA A 32 12.84 6.79 -3.50
C ALA A 32 13.47 5.85 -2.45
N ASP A 33 12.80 5.68 -1.30
CA ASP A 33 13.26 4.76 -0.25
C ASP A 33 13.32 3.31 -0.76
N ILE A 34 12.26 2.83 -1.40
CA ILE A 34 12.20 1.47 -1.94
C ILE A 34 13.24 1.26 -3.05
N SER A 35 13.32 2.19 -4.00
CA SER A 35 14.24 2.10 -5.15
C SER A 35 15.71 2.14 -4.74
N SER A 36 16.04 2.68 -3.57
CA SER A 36 17.40 2.65 -3.04
C SER A 36 17.87 1.25 -2.64
N ARG A 37 16.94 0.30 -2.44
CA ARG A 37 17.21 -1.07 -1.95
C ARG A 37 17.11 -2.13 -3.04
N GLY A 38 16.56 -1.81 -4.21
CA GLY A 38 16.36 -2.77 -5.28
C GLY A 38 15.63 -2.20 -6.49
N GLN A 39 15.29 -3.08 -7.42
CA GLN A 39 14.50 -2.76 -8.60
C GLN A 39 13.01 -2.91 -8.30
N ILE A 40 12.24 -1.84 -8.43
CA ILE A 40 10.79 -1.95 -8.50
C ILE A 40 10.43 -2.57 -9.84
N VAL A 41 9.94 -3.82 -9.83
CA VAL A 41 9.52 -4.55 -11.03
C VAL A 41 8.01 -4.47 -11.23
N GLU A 42 7.26 -4.29 -10.14
CA GLU A 42 5.82 -4.08 -10.13
C GLU A 42 5.44 -3.05 -9.06
N ALA A 43 4.48 -2.19 -9.36
CA ALA A 43 3.98 -1.21 -8.42
C ALA A 43 2.50 -0.93 -8.69
N TYR A 44 1.65 -1.22 -7.72
CA TYR A 44 0.21 -1.01 -7.79
C TYR A 44 -0.26 -0.04 -6.72
N ALA A 45 -1.07 0.95 -7.12
CA ALA A 45 -1.75 1.85 -6.20
C ALA A 45 -3.25 1.63 -6.31
N TYR A 46 -3.86 1.24 -5.20
CA TYR A 46 -5.26 0.81 -5.12
C TYR A 46 -6.10 1.96 -4.61
N ALA A 47 -6.86 2.59 -5.49
CA ALA A 47 -7.65 3.78 -5.18
C ALA A 47 -9.13 3.60 -5.51
N ILE A 48 -9.96 4.43 -4.88
CA ILE A 48 -11.36 4.59 -5.26
C ILE A 48 -11.50 5.68 -6.32
N ASP A 49 -12.46 5.51 -7.21
CA ASP A 49 -12.84 6.52 -8.20
C ASP A 49 -14.18 7.16 -7.83
N ARG A 50 -14.15 8.45 -7.52
CA ARG A 50 -15.32 9.31 -7.29
C ARG A 50 -15.67 10.19 -8.48
N GLY A 51 -14.89 10.12 -9.57
CA GLY A 51 -15.12 10.91 -10.79
C GLY A 51 -14.81 12.41 -10.65
N ASP A 52 -14.15 12.85 -9.58
CA ASP A 52 -13.77 14.25 -9.40
C ASP A 52 -12.37 14.58 -9.97
N SER A 53 -12.20 15.83 -10.41
CA SER A 53 -10.97 16.28 -11.09
C SER A 53 -9.72 16.26 -10.22
N LYS A 54 -9.86 16.43 -8.89
CA LYS A 54 -8.73 16.39 -7.96
C LYS A 54 -8.22 14.96 -7.81
N GLN A 55 -9.13 13.99 -7.72
CA GLN A 55 -8.75 12.57 -7.72
C GLN A 55 -8.05 12.18 -9.02
N GLN A 56 -8.55 12.60 -10.18
CA GLN A 56 -7.90 12.32 -11.46
C GLN A 56 -6.47 12.87 -11.53
N GLN A 57 -6.25 14.10 -11.04
CA GLN A 57 -4.90 14.68 -10.95
C GLN A 57 -3.99 13.87 -10.01
N PHE A 58 -4.49 13.48 -8.84
CA PHE A 58 -3.73 12.64 -7.91
C PHE A 58 -3.37 11.27 -8.51
N GLN A 59 -4.32 10.61 -9.18
CA GLN A 59 -4.05 9.37 -9.91
C GLN A 59 -2.99 9.55 -11.00
N GLN A 60 -3.00 10.70 -11.70
CA GLN A 60 -1.96 10.99 -12.69
C GLN A 60 -0.57 11.16 -12.05
N ILE A 61 -0.48 11.76 -10.87
CA ILE A 61 0.79 11.86 -10.13
C ILE A 61 1.32 10.47 -9.80
N LEU A 62 0.46 9.55 -9.33
CA LEU A 62 0.84 8.16 -9.06
C LEU A 62 1.34 7.43 -10.31
N ARG A 63 0.64 7.61 -11.45
CA ARG A 63 1.07 7.03 -12.73
C ARG A 63 2.42 7.58 -13.19
N ASN A 64 2.63 8.89 -13.08
CA ASN A 64 3.89 9.54 -13.44
C ASN A 64 5.06 9.08 -12.58
N LEU A 65 4.80 8.70 -11.32
CA LEU A 65 5.81 8.15 -10.43
C LEU A 65 6.20 6.71 -10.80
N GLY A 66 5.31 5.97 -11.47
CA GLY A 66 5.54 4.60 -11.94
C GLY A 66 4.53 3.57 -11.44
N PHE A 67 3.50 3.97 -10.69
CA PHE A 67 2.44 3.06 -10.25
C PHE A 67 1.46 2.75 -11.38
N THR A 68 1.07 1.48 -11.47
CA THR A 68 -0.19 1.08 -12.10
C THR A 68 -1.34 1.38 -11.14
N VAL A 69 -2.15 2.38 -11.46
CA VAL A 69 -3.28 2.77 -10.61
C VAL A 69 -4.48 1.87 -10.91
N LYS A 70 -4.89 1.06 -9.93
CA LYS A 70 -6.10 0.24 -10.00
C LYS A 70 -7.26 0.98 -9.32
N LEU A 71 -8.35 1.16 -10.06
CA LEU A 71 -9.51 1.94 -9.64
C LEU A 71 -10.71 1.05 -9.37
N LYS A 72 -11.32 1.23 -8.20
CA LYS A 72 -12.60 0.60 -7.86
C LYS A 72 -13.68 1.70 -7.87
N PRO A 73 -14.81 1.48 -8.56
CA PRO A 73 -15.89 2.46 -8.56
C PRO A 73 -16.40 2.66 -7.13
N TYR A 74 -16.58 3.92 -6.72
CA TYR A 74 -17.19 4.22 -5.43
C TYR A 74 -18.67 3.79 -5.44
N ILE A 75 -19.01 2.78 -4.64
CA ILE A 75 -20.39 2.32 -4.48
C ILE A 75 -20.86 2.67 -3.08
N GLN A 76 -21.76 3.64 -2.99
CA GLN A 76 -22.50 3.92 -1.77
C GLN A 76 -23.70 2.97 -1.70
N ARG A 77 -23.75 2.12 -0.68
CA ARG A 77 -24.92 1.26 -0.46
C ARG A 77 -26.12 2.09 -0.02
N SER A 78 -27.31 1.54 -0.19
CA SER A 78 -28.57 2.12 0.28
C SER A 78 -28.62 2.31 1.81
N ASP A 79 -27.77 1.61 2.56
CA ASP A 79 -27.61 1.74 4.01
C ASP A 79 -26.56 2.81 4.42
N GLY A 80 -25.96 3.51 3.46
CA GLY A 80 -24.93 4.52 3.69
C GLY A 80 -23.52 3.96 3.93
N SER A 81 -23.35 2.64 4.01
CA SER A 81 -22.02 2.02 4.10
C SER A 81 -21.27 2.15 2.76
N ALA A 82 -20.00 2.52 2.83
CA ALA A 82 -19.12 2.42 1.68
C ALA A 82 -18.79 0.95 1.46
N LYS A 83 -19.10 0.41 0.27
CA LYS A 83 -18.57 -0.89 -0.15
C LYS A 83 -17.27 -0.65 -0.91
N GLY A 84 -16.24 -1.44 -0.61
CA GLY A 84 -15.14 -1.64 -1.54
C GLY A 84 -13.79 -1.14 -1.04
N ASP A 85 -13.32 -1.69 0.08
CA ASP A 85 -11.89 -1.86 0.32
C ASP A 85 -11.24 -2.62 -0.86
N TRP A 86 -9.92 -2.58 -0.89
CA TRP A 86 -9.13 -3.25 -1.92
C TRP A 86 -8.54 -4.57 -1.45
N ASP A 87 -8.90 -5.04 -0.25
CA ASP A 87 -8.18 -6.09 0.47
C ASP A 87 -8.07 -7.37 -0.32
N VAL A 88 -9.19 -7.83 -0.91
CA VAL A 88 -9.19 -9.02 -1.78
C VAL A 88 -8.33 -8.81 -3.03
N GLY A 89 -8.39 -7.64 -3.66
CA GLY A 89 -7.61 -7.37 -4.87
C GLY A 89 -6.12 -7.29 -4.58
N ILE A 90 -5.73 -6.56 -3.52
CA ILE A 90 -4.37 -6.47 -3.01
C ILE A 90 -3.85 -7.87 -2.68
N THR A 91 -4.64 -8.68 -1.98
CA THR A 91 -4.29 -10.06 -1.60
C THR A 91 -3.96 -10.91 -2.81
N ILE A 92 -4.82 -10.91 -3.83
CA ILE A 92 -4.62 -11.67 -5.06
C ILE A 92 -3.33 -11.23 -5.76
N ASP A 93 -3.17 -9.93 -5.99
CA ASP A 93 -2.00 -9.41 -6.71
C ASP A 93 -0.69 -9.65 -5.94
N ILE A 94 -0.70 -9.61 -4.60
CA ILE A 94 0.47 -9.95 -3.77
C ILE A 94 0.80 -11.43 -3.88
N MET A 95 -0.19 -12.32 -3.81
CA MET A 95 0.07 -13.76 -3.92
C MET A 95 0.65 -14.11 -5.29
N ASP A 96 0.16 -13.49 -6.36
CA ASP A 96 0.68 -13.70 -7.72
C ASP A 96 2.10 -13.15 -7.86
N ALA A 97 2.41 -11.98 -7.28
CA ALA A 97 3.76 -11.41 -7.32
C ALA A 97 4.78 -12.20 -6.51
N ALA A 98 4.37 -12.84 -5.41
CA ALA A 98 5.25 -13.57 -4.49
C ALA A 98 6.01 -14.72 -5.16
N ASP A 99 5.56 -15.20 -6.32
CA ASP A 99 6.24 -16.28 -7.07
C ASP A 99 7.51 -15.83 -7.82
N HIS A 100 7.71 -14.52 -8.05
CA HIS A 100 8.78 -14.05 -8.94
C HIS A 100 9.51 -12.78 -8.48
N VAL A 101 9.28 -12.32 -7.26
CA VAL A 101 10.00 -11.20 -6.63
C VAL A 101 10.74 -11.64 -5.37
N ASP A 102 11.70 -10.83 -4.94
CA ASP A 102 12.49 -11.09 -3.73
C ASP A 102 11.93 -10.35 -2.50
N GLU A 103 11.24 -9.22 -2.70
CA GLU A 103 10.59 -8.42 -1.64
C GLU A 103 9.20 -7.94 -2.08
N ILE A 104 8.24 -8.11 -1.18
CA ILE A 104 6.90 -7.52 -1.27
C ILE A 104 6.87 -6.34 -0.30
N VAL A 105 6.51 -5.15 -0.81
CA VAL A 105 6.24 -3.98 0.00
C VAL A 105 4.74 -3.74 0.05
N LEU A 106 4.16 -3.81 1.24
CA LEU A 106 2.77 -3.44 1.51
C LEU A 106 2.75 -2.09 2.24
N ALA A 107 2.19 -1.06 1.61
CA ALA A 107 1.92 0.22 2.25
C ALA A 107 0.46 0.27 2.69
N SER A 108 0.20 -0.31 3.86
CA SER A 108 -1.07 -0.32 4.57
C SER A 108 -0.82 -0.61 6.06
N GLY A 109 -1.68 -0.06 6.92
CA GLY A 109 -1.72 -0.39 8.35
C GLY A 109 -2.72 -1.49 8.72
N ASP A 110 -3.44 -2.05 7.74
CA ASP A 110 -4.56 -2.97 7.97
C ASP A 110 -4.12 -4.35 8.47
N GLY A 111 -4.74 -4.80 9.57
CA GLY A 111 -4.47 -6.09 10.19
C GLY A 111 -4.94 -7.27 9.36
N ASP A 112 -5.93 -7.10 8.46
CA ASP A 112 -6.47 -8.19 7.66
C ASP A 112 -5.45 -8.77 6.65
N PHE A 113 -4.34 -8.06 6.40
CA PHE A 113 -3.21 -8.56 5.61
C PHE A 113 -2.19 -9.39 6.40
N ASP A 114 -2.34 -9.58 7.71
CA ASP A 114 -1.35 -10.32 8.52
C ASP A 114 -1.17 -11.78 8.05
N MET A 115 -2.27 -12.48 7.81
CA MET A 115 -2.30 -13.85 7.28
C MET A 115 -1.70 -13.92 5.88
N LEU A 116 -1.86 -12.87 5.07
CA LEU A 116 -1.26 -12.78 3.74
C LEU A 116 0.26 -12.68 3.85
N LEU A 117 0.79 -11.79 4.69
CA LEU A 117 2.24 -11.65 4.88
C LEU A 117 2.86 -12.93 5.41
N ASP A 118 2.25 -13.54 6.42
CA ASP A 118 2.69 -14.82 6.97
C ASP A 118 2.72 -15.91 5.89
N ARG A 119 1.66 -15.99 5.07
CA ARG A 119 1.54 -16.98 4.00
C ARG A 119 2.63 -16.83 2.94
N ILE A 120 2.88 -15.62 2.44
CA ILE A 120 3.85 -15.41 1.36
C ILE A 120 5.28 -15.63 1.83
N ILE A 121 5.63 -15.21 3.05
CA ILE A 121 6.95 -15.45 3.65
C ILE A 121 7.18 -16.96 3.78
N HIS A 122 6.26 -17.70 4.39
CA HIS A 122 6.46 -19.13 4.66
C HIS A 122 6.43 -20.00 3.38
N LYS A 123 5.54 -19.67 2.43
CA LYS A 123 5.36 -20.48 1.23
C LYS A 123 6.39 -20.16 0.13
N HIS A 124 6.75 -18.89 -0.04
CA HIS A 124 7.58 -18.44 -1.17
C HIS A 124 8.98 -17.97 -0.72
N GLY A 125 9.21 -17.78 0.58
CA GLY A 125 10.50 -17.31 1.10
C GLY A 125 10.82 -15.85 0.78
N VAL A 126 9.81 -15.07 0.35
CA VAL A 126 9.96 -13.64 0.04
C VAL A 126 10.05 -12.80 1.31
N ASP A 127 10.81 -11.71 1.28
CA ASP A 127 10.75 -10.72 2.35
C ASP A 127 9.47 -9.89 2.23
N ALA A 128 8.74 -9.69 3.33
CA ALA A 128 7.60 -8.77 3.35
C ALA A 128 7.89 -7.53 4.21
N VAL A 129 7.72 -6.35 3.64
CA VAL A 129 7.94 -5.08 4.32
C VAL A 129 6.61 -4.32 4.42
N ALA A 130 6.17 -4.03 5.65
CA ALA A 130 4.97 -3.24 5.90
C ALA A 130 5.33 -1.78 6.18
N TYR A 131 4.73 -0.84 5.44
CA TYR A 131 4.75 0.58 5.74
C TYR A 131 3.40 0.97 6.33
N GLY A 132 3.41 1.50 7.54
CA GLY A 132 2.18 1.88 8.24
C GLY A 132 2.41 3.04 9.20
N VAL A 133 1.33 3.74 9.56
CA VAL A 133 1.38 4.84 10.53
C VAL A 133 1.48 4.25 11.96
N PRO A 134 2.47 4.65 12.77
CA PRO A 134 2.57 4.23 14.17
C PRO A 134 1.29 4.51 14.96
N GLY A 135 0.83 3.54 15.73
CA GLY A 135 -0.40 3.63 16.53
C GLY A 135 -1.71 3.46 15.74
N LEU A 136 -1.65 3.47 14.40
CA LEU A 136 -2.77 3.18 13.49
C LEU A 136 -2.49 1.96 12.59
N THR A 137 -1.42 1.23 12.87
CA THR A 137 -1.07 -0.03 12.22
C THR A 137 -1.34 -1.18 13.18
N ALA A 138 -1.97 -2.24 12.70
CA ALA A 138 -2.25 -3.42 13.51
C ALA A 138 -0.95 -4.08 14.01
N ASN A 139 -0.88 -4.37 15.31
CA ASN A 139 0.28 -5.06 15.88
C ASN A 139 0.47 -6.47 15.30
N SER A 140 -0.58 -7.11 14.81
CA SER A 140 -0.48 -8.41 14.15
C SER A 140 0.24 -8.30 12.81
N LEU A 141 -0.09 -7.29 11.99
CA LEU A 141 0.61 -6.99 10.75
C LEU A 141 2.10 -6.70 10.98
N ILE A 142 2.42 -5.88 11.99
CA ILE A 142 3.82 -5.57 12.34
C ILE A 142 4.61 -6.84 12.67
N ARG A 143 4.00 -7.78 13.40
CA ARG A 143 4.64 -9.06 13.76
C ARG A 143 4.75 -10.02 12.58
N ALA A 144 3.79 -10.00 11.67
CA ALA A 144 3.78 -10.86 10.48
C ALA A 144 4.79 -10.41 9.43
N ALA A 145 5.08 -9.10 9.33
CA ALA A 145 6.04 -8.57 8.37
C ALA A 145 7.49 -8.94 8.75
N SER A 146 8.33 -9.23 7.75
CA SER A 146 9.79 -9.37 7.92
C SER A 146 10.41 -8.07 8.44
N ARG A 147 9.86 -6.93 8.02
CA ARG A 147 10.25 -5.60 8.51
C ARG A 147 9.06 -4.65 8.51
N TYR A 148 8.96 -3.84 9.55
CA TYR A 148 8.05 -2.72 9.62
C TYR A 148 8.80 -1.40 9.44
N VAL A 149 8.25 -0.50 8.63
CA VAL A 149 8.77 0.85 8.40
C VAL A 149 7.69 1.86 8.82
N PRO A 150 7.94 2.68 9.86
CA PRO A 150 6.96 3.67 10.29
C PRO A 150 6.81 4.78 9.25
N ILE A 151 5.56 5.15 8.96
CA ILE A 151 5.21 6.31 8.14
C ILE A 151 5.34 7.57 8.99
N GLU A 152 6.48 8.24 8.87
CA GLU A 152 6.81 9.47 9.57
C GLU A 152 7.86 10.28 8.79
N GLY A 153 8.24 11.46 9.28
CA GLY A 153 9.33 12.25 8.71
C GLY A 153 9.17 12.53 7.21
N ALA A 154 10.12 12.07 6.41
CA ALA A 154 10.16 12.30 4.96
C ALA A 154 8.99 11.67 4.19
N LEU A 155 8.30 10.68 4.77
CA LEU A 155 7.11 10.05 4.20
C LEU A 155 5.85 10.92 4.31
N LEU A 156 5.95 12.12 4.87
CA LEU A 156 4.86 13.07 5.05
C LEU A 156 5.10 14.35 4.24
N LEU A 157 4.09 14.82 3.51
CA LEU A 157 4.06 16.12 2.84
C LEU A 157 3.50 17.16 3.82
N LYS A 158 4.39 17.89 4.50
CA LYS A 158 4.05 19.01 5.38
C LYS A 158 4.07 20.34 4.64
#